data_AF-A0A1Q7K1G8-F1
#
_entry.id   AF-A0A1Q7K1G8-F1
#
_cell.length_a   1.000
_cell.length_b   1.000
_cell.length_c   1.000
_cell.angle_alpha   90.00
_cell.angle_beta   90.00
_cell.angle_gamma   90.00
#
_symmetry.space_group_name_H-M   'P 1'
#
loop_
_entity.id
_entity.type
_entity.pdbx_description
1 polymer ?
#
loop_
_entity_poly.entity_id
_entity_poly.type
_entity_poly.pdbx_seq_one_letter_code
_entity_poly.pdbx_strand_id
1 'polypeptide(L)'
;MSLAVIALQPAQARQPDNPAKGHTQVVLLGTGTPRADPRRSGPATAIVVNDAAYLVDAGPGIVRRATEAFEKGVAALAVGRLNTAFITHLHSDHTSAFQI
;
A
#
# COMPACT_ATOMS: atom_id res chain seq x y z
N MET A 1 54.91 -34.50 -8.56
CA MET A 1 53.98 -34.78 -7.45
C MET A 1 53.68 -33.47 -6.75
N SER A 2 52.59 -32.78 -7.12
CA SER A 2 52.19 -31.52 -6.48
C SER A 2 51.18 -31.81 -5.40
N LEU A 3 51.49 -31.44 -4.15
CA LEU A 3 50.52 -31.39 -3.07
C LEU A 3 49.59 -30.19 -3.28
N ALA A 4 48.29 -30.43 -3.40
CA ALA A 4 47.28 -29.39 -3.30
C ALA A 4 46.92 -29.18 -1.82
N VAL A 5 47.14 -27.97 -1.30
CA VAL A 5 46.68 -27.57 0.03
C VAL A 5 45.23 -27.13 -0.08
N ILE A 6 44.31 -27.89 0.50
CA ILE A 6 42.90 -27.51 0.62
C ILE A 6 42.76 -26.65 1.89
N ALA A 7 42.52 -25.34 1.71
CA ALA A 7 42.16 -24.46 2.81
C ALA A 7 40.68 -24.67 3.16
N LEU A 8 40.40 -25.20 4.34
CA LEU A 8 39.06 -25.25 4.92
C LEU A 8 38.63 -23.81 5.28
N GLN A 9 37.69 -23.26 4.52
CA GLN A 9 37.04 -22.00 4.86
C GLN A 9 36.08 -22.27 6.03
N PRO A 10 36.06 -21.42 7.08
CA PRO A 10 35.09 -21.58 8.15
C PRO A 10 33.70 -21.43 7.56
N ALA A 11 32.79 -22.33 7.94
CA ALA A 11 31.38 -22.21 7.59
C ALA A 11 30.89 -20.84 8.09
N GLN A 12 30.62 -19.94 7.15
CA GLN A 12 30.03 -18.65 7.45
C GLN A 12 28.67 -18.93 8.10
N ALA A 13 28.54 -18.62 9.39
CA ALA A 13 27.29 -18.80 10.09
C ALA A 13 26.21 -18.03 9.32
N ARG A 14 25.16 -18.74 8.86
CA ARG A 14 23.98 -18.08 8.31
C ARG A 14 23.44 -17.17 9.40
N GLN A 15 23.58 -15.87 9.17
CA GLN A 15 22.93 -14.87 9.98
C GLN A 15 21.43 -15.16 9.90
N PRO A 16 20.71 -15.35 11.02
CA PRO A 16 19.29 -15.63 10.98
C PRO A 16 18.60 -14.48 10.24
N ASP A 17 17.74 -14.81 9.29
CA ASP A 17 16.91 -13.83 8.59
C ASP A 17 16.25 -12.93 9.65
N ASN A 18 16.57 -11.63 9.60
CA ASN A 18 16.00 -10.64 10.49
C ASN A 18 14.46 -10.72 10.35
N PRO A 19 13.70 -11.05 11.41
CA PRO A 19 12.26 -11.25 11.29
C PRO A 19 11.64 -9.94 10.82
N ALA A 20 11.20 -9.96 9.56
CA ALA A 20 10.52 -8.93 8.78
C ALA A 20 10.28 -7.59 9.50
N LYS A 21 11.03 -6.55 9.11
CA LYS A 21 10.47 -5.18 9.14
C LYS A 21 9.33 -5.17 8.12
N GLY A 22 8.11 -5.46 8.54
CA GLY A 22 6.94 -5.23 7.71
C GLY A 22 6.94 -3.78 7.28
N HIS A 23 7.01 -3.52 5.98
CA HIS A 23 7.01 -2.16 5.46
C HIS A 23 5.58 -1.64 5.49
N THR A 24 5.32 -0.67 6.38
CA THR A 24 4.04 0.04 6.44
C THR A 24 4.17 1.37 5.70
N GLN A 25 3.26 1.62 4.77
CA GLN A 25 3.17 2.89 4.04
C GLN A 25 1.77 3.45 4.16
N VAL A 26 1.66 4.77 4.35
CA VAL A 26 0.38 5.49 4.28
C VAL A 26 0.36 6.32 3.00
N VAL A 27 -0.71 6.18 2.22
CA VAL A 27 -0.92 6.91 0.96
C VAL A 27 -2.20 7.73 1.07
N LEU A 28 -2.08 9.04 0.94
CA LEU A 28 -3.23 9.94 0.91
C LEU A 28 -3.79 9.98 -0.51
N LEU A 29 -4.85 9.19 -0.74
CA LEU A 29 -5.50 9.12 -2.05
C LEU A 29 -6.39 10.34 -2.29
N GLY A 30 -6.99 10.89 -1.24
CA GLY A 30 -7.78 12.10 -1.32
C GLY A 30 -7.88 12.83 0.02
N THR A 31 -7.88 14.16 -0.07
CA THR A 31 -7.85 15.10 1.06
C THR A 31 -8.87 16.23 0.87
N GLY A 32 -9.88 16.00 0.05
CA GLY A 32 -11.00 16.89 -0.17
C GLY A 32 -11.98 16.87 1.00
N THR A 33 -13.10 17.56 0.83
CA THR A 33 -14.20 17.69 1.80
C THR A 33 -15.53 17.60 1.03
N PRO A 34 -16.71 17.78 1.64
CA PRO A 34 -17.97 17.80 0.89
C PRO A 34 -18.03 18.87 -0.22
N ARG A 35 -17.18 19.90 -0.14
CA ARG A 35 -17.08 20.92 -1.20
C ARG A 35 -16.41 20.34 -2.44
N ALA A 36 -17.07 20.48 -3.59
CA ALA A 36 -16.50 20.14 -4.89
C ALA A 36 -15.30 21.05 -5.24
N ASP A 37 -14.07 20.54 -5.10
CA ASP A 37 -12.84 21.16 -5.60
C ASP A 37 -12.25 20.26 -6.70
N PRO A 38 -12.11 20.75 -7.95
CA PRO A 38 -11.58 19.95 -9.05
C PRO A 38 -10.14 19.46 -8.83
N ARG A 39 -9.39 20.05 -7.89
CA ARG A 39 -8.00 19.69 -7.59
C ARG A 39 -7.87 18.67 -6.47
N ARG A 40 -8.94 18.39 -5.71
CA ARG A 40 -8.90 17.47 -4.56
C ARG A 40 -9.97 16.39 -4.69
N SER A 41 -9.54 15.13 -4.70
CA SER A 41 -10.43 13.97 -4.56
C SER A 41 -11.00 13.90 -3.13
N GLY A 42 -12.15 13.27 -2.98
CA GLY A 42 -12.81 13.12 -1.67
C GLY A 42 -11.94 12.36 -0.66
N PRO A 43 -12.26 12.44 0.64
CA PRO A 43 -11.53 11.74 1.71
C PRO A 43 -11.27 10.26 1.39
N ALA A 44 -9.99 9.89 1.35
CA ALA A 44 -9.56 8.51 1.19
C ALA A 44 -8.08 8.36 1.59
N THR A 45 -7.79 7.48 2.54
CA THR A 45 -6.43 7.12 2.93
C THR A 45 -6.23 5.63 2.74
N ALA A 46 -5.12 5.21 2.13
CA ALA A 46 -4.72 3.82 2.10
C ALA A 46 -3.59 3.56 3.09
N ILE A 47 -3.74 2.52 3.90
CA ILE A 47 -2.70 1.97 4.75
C ILE A 47 -2.25 0.68 4.09
N VAL A 48 -1.00 0.63 3.66
CA VAL A 48 -0.38 -0.54 3.03
C VAL A 48 0.52 -1.22 4.04
N VAL A 49 0.29 -2.50 4.32
CA VAL A 49 1.11 -3.32 5.21
C VAL A 49 1.37 -4.64 4.52
N ASN A 50 2.64 -5.00 4.33
CA ASN A 50 3.03 -6.28 3.70
C ASN A 50 2.26 -6.56 2.39
N ASP A 51 2.22 -5.56 1.49
CA ASP A 51 1.50 -5.59 0.20
C ASP A 51 -0.03 -5.71 0.25
N ALA A 52 -0.65 -5.67 1.44
CA ALA A 52 -2.10 -5.56 1.58
C ALA A 52 -2.50 -4.09 1.77
N ALA A 53 -3.53 -3.63 1.04
CA ALA A 53 -4.07 -2.28 1.16
C ALA A 53 -5.37 -2.29 1.97
N TYR A 54 -5.45 -1.39 2.95
CA TYR A 54 -6.64 -1.10 3.74
C TYR A 54 -7.06 0.34 3.50
N LEU A 55 -8.26 0.54 2.98
CA LEU A 55 -8.79 1.87 2.74
C LEU A 55 -9.51 2.40 3.98
N VAL A 56 -9.29 3.67 4.29
CA VAL A 56 -10.07 4.43 5.26
C VAL A 56 -10.76 5.54 4.49
N ASP A 57 -12.10 5.47 4.49
CA ASP A 57 -13.02 6.22 3.65
C ASP A 57 -12.89 5.95 2.13
N ALA A 58 -13.97 6.24 1.41
CA ALA A 58 -14.14 5.93 0.00
C ALA A 58 -14.81 7.11 -0.74
N GLY A 59 -14.17 8.28 -0.64
CA GLY A 59 -14.69 9.49 -1.28
C GLY A 59 -14.57 9.52 -2.81
N PRO A 60 -15.23 10.50 -3.46
CA PRO A 60 -15.22 10.64 -4.91
C PRO A 60 -13.81 10.63 -5.52
N GLY A 61 -13.61 9.75 -6.50
CA GLY A 61 -12.36 9.63 -7.25
C GLY A 61 -11.31 8.70 -6.64
N ILE A 62 -11.62 7.96 -5.57
CA ILE A 62 -10.67 7.03 -4.92
C ILE A 62 -10.02 6.04 -5.90
N VAL A 63 -10.80 5.40 -6.79
CA VAL A 63 -10.24 4.41 -7.75
C VAL A 63 -9.25 5.08 -8.70
N ARG A 64 -9.56 6.30 -9.17
CA ARG A 64 -8.64 7.07 -10.04
C ARG A 64 -7.31 7.36 -9.33
N ARG A 65 -7.38 7.68 -8.03
CA ARG A 65 -6.20 7.99 -7.21
C ARG A 65 -5.42 6.74 -6.82
N ALA A 66 -6.11 5.62 -6.58
CA ALA A 66 -5.47 4.33 -6.36
C ALA A 66 -4.73 3.86 -7.62
N THR A 67 -5.33 3.99 -8.81
CA THR A 67 -4.66 3.72 -10.09
C THR A 67 -3.44 4.62 -10.29
N GLU A 68 -3.57 5.93 -10.03
CA GLU A 68 -2.42 6.85 -10.10
C GLU A 68 -1.28 6.43 -9.15
N ALA A 69 -1.60 6.02 -7.91
CA ALA A 69 -0.61 5.55 -6.95
C ALA A 69 0.01 4.20 -7.35
N PHE A 70 -0.78 3.31 -7.95
CA PHE A 70 -0.30 2.05 -8.52
C PHE A 70 0.70 2.31 -9.66
N GLU A 71 0.39 3.21 -10.60
CA GLU A 71 1.29 3.62 -11.68
C GLU A 71 2.60 4.25 -11.15
N LYS A 72 2.55 4.86 -9.96
CA LYS A 72 3.71 5.41 -9.24
C LYS A 72 4.48 4.38 -8.41
N GLY A 73 4.09 3.10 -8.46
CA GLY A 73 4.84 1.99 -7.85
C GLY A 73 4.26 1.41 -6.57
N VAL A 74 3.09 1.87 -6.10
CA VAL A 74 2.42 1.27 -4.94
C VAL A 74 1.57 0.07 -5.39
N ALA A 75 2.22 -1.08 -5.60
CA ALA A 75 1.61 -2.28 -6.18
C ALA A 75 0.33 -2.77 -5.45
N ALA A 76 0.26 -2.56 -4.12
CA ALA A 76 -0.89 -2.91 -3.31
C ALA A 76 -2.18 -2.15 -3.69
N LEU A 77 -2.07 -1.02 -4.39
CA LEU A 77 -3.20 -0.17 -4.79
C LEU A 77 -3.74 -0.47 -6.20
N ALA A 78 -3.30 -1.57 -6.82
CA ALA A 78 -3.96 -2.07 -8.03
C ALA A 78 -5.47 -2.25 -7.76
N VAL A 79 -6.32 -1.83 -8.69
CA VAL A 79 -7.80 -1.79 -8.49
C VAL A 79 -8.37 -3.14 -8.03
N GLY A 80 -7.89 -4.26 -8.59
CA GLY A 80 -8.31 -5.61 -8.20
C GLY A 80 -7.84 -6.08 -6.81
N ARG A 81 -7.10 -5.26 -6.06
CA ARG A 81 -6.57 -5.54 -4.71
C ARG A 81 -7.18 -4.65 -3.63
N LEU A 82 -8.12 -3.77 -3.98
CA LEU A 82 -8.82 -2.88 -3.04
C LEU A 82 -9.99 -3.63 -2.36
N ASN A 83 -9.66 -4.60 -1.50
CA ASN A 83 -10.62 -5.58 -0.99
C ASN A 83 -11.16 -5.24 0.40
N THR A 84 -10.62 -4.24 1.08
CA THR A 84 -10.99 -3.90 2.46
C THR A 84 -11.05 -2.39 2.64
N ALA A 85 -12.18 -1.91 3.12
CA ALA A 85 -12.41 -0.51 3.43
C ALA A 85 -13.09 -0.36 4.78
N PHE A 86 -12.70 0.69 5.51
CA PHE A 86 -13.31 1.14 6.75
C PHE A 86 -13.92 2.52 6.52
N ILE A 87 -15.17 2.71 6.89
CA ILE A 87 -15.87 3.99 6.71
C ILE A 87 -16.02 4.65 8.08
N THR A 88 -15.51 5.88 8.19
CA THR A 88 -15.50 6.61 9.46
C THR A 88 -16.91 7.04 9.87
N HIS A 89 -17.70 7.51 8.92
CA HIS A 89 -19.10 7.93 9.09
C HIS A 89 -19.82 8.01 7.74
N LEU A 90 -21.13 8.26 7.76
CA LEU A 90 -22.01 8.10 6.60
C LEU A 90 -22.32 9.40 5.85
N HIS A 91 -21.35 10.30 5.73
CA HIS A 91 -21.47 11.39 4.76
C HIS A 91 -21.15 10.91 3.33
N SER A 92 -21.77 11.56 2.34
CA SER A 92 -21.63 11.17 0.94
C SER A 92 -20.19 11.27 0.45
N ASP A 93 -19.44 12.27 0.89
CA ASP A 93 -18.04 12.45 0.52
C ASP A 93 -17.11 11.37 1.09
N HIS A 94 -17.57 10.52 2.02
CA HIS A 94 -16.83 9.36 2.51
C HIS A 94 -17.32 8.01 1.93
N THR A 95 -18.48 7.97 1.25
CA THR A 95 -19.14 6.72 0.81
C THR A 95 -19.42 6.62 -0.69
N SER A 96 -19.29 7.72 -1.44
CA SER A 96 -19.76 7.79 -2.84
C SER A 96 -19.07 6.83 -3.81
N ALA A 97 -17.93 6.22 -3.46
CA ALA A 97 -17.25 5.27 -4.34
C ALA A 97 -17.87 3.86 -4.35
N PHE A 98 -18.82 3.53 -3.46
CA PHE A 98 -19.48 2.22 -3.41
C PHE A 98 -20.67 2.06 -4.37
N GLN A 99 -20.71 2.81 -5.47
CA GLN A 99 -21.72 2.60 -6.49
C GLN A 99 -21.35 1.37 -7.31
N ILE A 100 -21.99 0.24 -6.97
CA ILE A 100 -22.08 -0.97 -7.79
C ILE A 100 -22.81 -0.71 -9.10
#